data_AF-A0A2S4A1J0-F1
#
_entry.id   AF-A0A2S4A1J0-F1
#
_cell.length_a   1.000
_cell.length_b   1.000
_cell.length_c   1.000
_cell.angle_alpha   90.00
_cell.angle_beta   90.00
_cell.angle_gamma   90.00
#
_symmetry.space_group_name_H-M   'P 1'
#
loop_
_entity.id
_entity.type
_entity.pdbx_description
1 polymer ?
#
loop_
_entity_poly.entity_id
_entity_poly.type
_entity_poly.pdbx_seq_one_letter_code
_entity_poly.pdbx_strand_id
1 'polypeptide(L)'
;MIMRRTLRSASVFIAALTLVSCTSGATSSRETDQATLTQERLINSLTQGTHEVYGAAADSGGGSAEARIEIPLDRDGLEIWALCSGGNGKALVSLNGEGPFELSCDEDGSIQEITSSLVVQGSRLLISVVDAPEAATWSVAASGVPQS
;
A
#
# COMPACT_ATOMS: atom_id res chain seq x y z
N MET A 1 39.70 -68.35 31.56
CA MET A 1 39.30 -68.27 30.15
C MET A 1 37.79 -68.13 30.08
N ILE A 2 37.25 -66.91 30.18
CA ILE A 2 35.83 -66.60 29.91
C ILE A 2 35.82 -65.23 29.20
N MET A 3 34.93 -65.15 28.22
CA MET A 3 35.00 -64.34 27.03
C MET A 3 34.07 -63.11 27.13
N ARG A 4 34.56 -62.03 26.53
CA ARG A 4 33.93 -60.75 26.10
C ARG A 4 32.40 -60.69 26.08
N ARG A 5 31.84 -59.56 26.54
CA ARG A 5 31.10 -58.55 25.73
C ARG A 5 30.19 -57.68 26.61
N THR A 6 30.38 -56.37 26.56
CA THR A 6 29.38 -55.33 26.89
C THR A 6 29.90 -54.01 26.31
N LEU A 7 29.11 -53.06 25.80
CA LEU A 7 27.85 -53.03 25.07
C LEU A 7 27.88 -51.62 24.45
N ARG A 8 27.55 -51.47 23.16
CA ARG A 8 27.45 -50.15 22.50
C ARG A 8 26.35 -49.32 23.17
N SER A 9 26.57 -48.02 23.34
CA SER A 9 25.48 -47.04 23.38
C SER A 9 26.01 -45.73 22.82
N ALA A 10 25.65 -45.48 21.56
CA ALA A 10 25.86 -44.20 20.88
C ALA A 10 24.66 -43.31 21.21
N SER A 11 24.95 -42.12 21.67
CA SER A 11 24.00 -41.06 21.99
C SER A 11 23.23 -40.62 20.74
N VAL A 12 21.89 -40.57 20.82
CA VAL A 12 21.05 -39.86 19.86
C VAL A 12 20.29 -38.79 20.63
N PHE A 13 20.79 -37.56 20.59
CA PHE A 13 20.04 -36.39 21.02
C PHE A 13 19.05 -36.03 19.90
N ILE A 14 17.78 -36.36 20.08
CA ILE A 14 16.70 -35.85 19.23
C ILE A 14 16.38 -34.45 19.73
N ALA A 15 16.98 -33.44 19.08
CA ALA A 15 16.53 -32.06 19.23
C ALA A 15 15.16 -31.95 18.54
N ALA A 16 14.09 -31.92 19.33
CA ALA A 16 12.76 -31.54 18.84
C ALA A 16 12.80 -30.04 18.52
N LEU A 17 13.07 -29.70 17.26
CA LEU A 17 12.80 -28.37 16.71
C LEU A 17 11.28 -28.21 16.66
N THR A 18 10.71 -27.61 17.71
CA THR A 18 9.35 -27.09 17.63
C THR A 18 9.37 -25.91 16.67
N LEU A 19 9.00 -26.16 15.42
CA LEU A 19 8.67 -25.11 14.46
C LEU A 19 7.45 -24.38 15.00
N VAL A 20 7.68 -23.22 15.63
CA VAL A 20 6.64 -22.20 15.79
C VAL A 20 6.39 -21.66 14.39
N SER A 21 5.40 -22.23 13.70
CA SER A 21 4.86 -21.63 12.49
C SER A 21 4.08 -20.38 12.87
N CYS A 22 4.75 -19.23 12.92
CA CYS A 22 4.06 -17.94 12.83
C CYS A 22 3.43 -17.87 11.44
N THR A 23 2.16 -18.24 11.33
CA THR A 23 1.34 -18.10 10.11
C THR A 23 0.95 -16.63 9.91
N SER A 24 1.93 -15.79 9.60
CA SER A 24 1.72 -14.37 9.26
C SER A 24 1.89 -14.09 7.75
N GLY A 25 2.15 -15.14 6.95
CA GLY A 25 2.57 -14.98 5.54
C GLY A 25 1.46 -14.91 4.50
N ALA A 26 0.23 -15.35 4.79
CA ALA A 26 -0.83 -15.45 3.78
C ALA A 26 -1.70 -14.19 3.67
N THR A 27 -1.84 -13.41 4.76
CA THR A 27 -2.65 -12.19 4.79
C THR A 27 -1.89 -11.02 4.16
N SER A 28 -0.63 -10.84 4.54
CA SER A 28 0.22 -9.74 4.06
C SER A 28 0.49 -9.78 2.54
N SER A 29 0.65 -10.97 1.94
CA SER A 29 0.83 -11.06 0.48
C SER A 29 -0.44 -10.70 -0.29
N ARG A 30 -1.60 -11.17 0.18
CA ARG A 30 -2.88 -10.92 -0.47
C ARG A 30 -3.29 -9.44 -0.41
N GLU A 31 -3.06 -8.79 0.73
CA GLU A 31 -3.31 -7.35 0.90
C GLU A 31 -2.40 -6.52 -0.02
N THR A 32 -1.11 -6.89 -0.10
CA THR A 32 -0.14 -6.25 -1.02
C THR A 32 -0.57 -6.41 -2.48
N ASP A 33 -1.03 -7.60 -2.86
CA ASP A 33 -1.51 -7.88 -4.23
C ASP A 33 -2.73 -7.02 -4.56
N GLN A 34 -3.69 -6.89 -3.64
CA GLN A 34 -4.87 -6.06 -3.86
C GLN A 34 -4.55 -4.56 -3.92
N ALA A 35 -3.69 -4.04 -3.04
CA ALA A 35 -3.26 -2.65 -3.08
C ALA A 35 -2.55 -2.31 -4.41
N THR A 36 -1.72 -3.24 -4.91
CA THR A 36 -1.06 -3.10 -6.22
C THR A 36 -2.09 -3.05 -7.35
N LEU A 37 -3.10 -3.93 -7.35
CA LEU A 37 -4.16 -3.92 -8.36
C LEU A 37 -5.00 -2.62 -8.31
N THR A 38 -5.32 -2.12 -7.12
CA THR A 38 -6.01 -0.83 -6.95
C THR A 38 -5.17 0.31 -7.52
N GLN A 39 -3.86 0.32 -7.28
CA GLN A 39 -2.93 1.30 -7.85
C GLN A 39 -2.87 1.23 -9.37
N GLU A 40 -2.68 0.04 -9.95
CA GLU A 40 -2.64 -0.16 -11.40
C GLU A 40 -3.93 0.32 -12.06
N ARG A 41 -5.08 0.04 -11.45
CA ARG A 41 -6.38 0.50 -11.96
C ARG A 41 -6.48 2.02 -12.03
N LEU A 42 -6.03 2.70 -10.97
CA LEU A 42 -6.00 4.17 -10.93
C LEU A 42 -5.07 4.73 -12.02
N ILE A 43 -3.83 4.24 -12.08
CA ILE A 43 -2.83 4.69 -13.07
C ILE A 43 -3.33 4.46 -14.50
N ASN A 44 -3.88 3.28 -14.79
CA ASN A 44 -4.40 2.94 -16.11
C ASN A 44 -5.55 3.86 -16.53
N SER A 45 -6.45 4.21 -15.60
CA SER A 45 -7.54 5.14 -15.90
C SER A 45 -7.04 6.55 -16.18
N LEU A 46 -6.08 7.06 -15.39
CA LEU A 46 -5.54 8.40 -15.57
C LEU A 46 -4.78 8.53 -16.89
N THR A 47 -3.95 7.54 -17.21
CA THR A 47 -3.18 7.52 -18.46
C THR A 47 -4.07 7.37 -19.70
N GLN A 48 -5.16 6.60 -19.62
CA GLN A 48 -6.19 6.56 -20.67
C GLN A 48 -6.93 7.91 -20.79
N GLY A 49 -7.09 8.64 -19.69
CA GLY A 49 -7.71 9.96 -19.60
C GLY A 49 -6.83 11.13 -20.03
N THR A 50 -5.67 10.89 -20.64
CA THR A 50 -4.67 11.90 -21.07
C THR A 50 -3.86 12.58 -19.95
N HIS A 51 -3.90 12.06 -18.72
CA HIS A 51 -3.04 12.56 -17.65
C HIS A 51 -1.64 11.92 -17.68
N GLU A 52 -0.62 12.70 -17.37
CA GLU A 52 0.71 12.21 -17.02
C GLU A 52 0.74 11.88 -15.52
N VAL A 53 1.12 10.66 -15.15
CA VAL A 53 1.23 10.24 -13.75
C VAL A 53 2.67 10.39 -13.29
N TYR A 54 2.89 11.21 -12.26
CA TYR A 54 4.22 11.44 -11.66
C TYR A 54 4.58 10.39 -10.61
N GLY A 55 3.57 9.77 -10.01
CA GLY A 55 3.71 8.60 -9.16
C GLY A 55 2.41 8.28 -8.43
N ALA A 56 2.41 7.14 -7.74
CA ALA A 56 1.27 6.72 -6.95
C ALA A 56 1.74 5.95 -5.70
N ALA A 57 0.88 5.97 -4.69
CA ALA A 57 0.99 5.17 -3.48
C ALA A 57 -0.28 4.34 -3.32
N ALA A 58 -0.19 3.21 -2.64
CA ALA A 58 -1.33 2.37 -2.30
C ALA A 58 -1.04 1.55 -1.06
N ASP A 59 -2.09 1.21 -0.32
CA ASP A 59 -2.02 0.33 0.84
C ASP A 59 -3.40 -0.30 1.11
N SER A 60 -3.42 -1.23 2.05
CA SER A 60 -4.61 -1.72 2.73
C SER A 60 -5.15 -0.72 3.76
N GLY A 61 -6.43 -0.85 4.09
CA GLY A 61 -7.08 -0.10 5.15
C GLY A 61 -6.87 -0.73 6.53
N GLY A 62 -7.63 -0.27 7.52
CA GLY A 62 -7.55 -0.78 8.90
C GLY A 62 -6.47 -0.11 9.76
N GLY A 63 -5.81 0.93 9.25
CA GLY A 63 -4.81 1.70 9.98
C GLY A 63 -4.51 3.05 9.37
N SER A 64 -3.55 3.76 9.96
CA SER A 64 -2.94 4.94 9.38
C SER A 64 -1.75 4.53 8.52
N ALA A 65 -1.68 5.06 7.31
CA ALA A 65 -0.59 4.81 6.39
C ALA A 65 0.02 6.14 5.94
N GLU A 66 1.34 6.16 5.82
CA GLU A 66 2.09 7.28 5.26
C GLU A 66 2.90 6.78 4.05
N ALA A 67 2.79 7.52 2.95
CA ALA A 67 3.52 7.23 1.73
C ALA A 67 4.16 8.51 1.18
N ARG A 68 5.18 8.33 0.34
CA ARG A 68 5.90 9.43 -0.29
C ARG A 68 5.97 9.19 -1.78
N ILE A 69 5.59 10.19 -2.54
CA ILE A 69 5.77 10.22 -3.99
C ILE A 69 6.88 11.23 -4.27
N GLU A 70 7.92 10.81 -5.00
CA GLU A 70 8.94 11.71 -5.48
C GLU A 70 8.42 12.45 -6.72
N ILE A 71 8.33 13.77 -6.62
CA ILE A 71 7.93 14.64 -7.73
C ILE A 71 9.22 15.28 -8.28
N PRO A 72 9.55 15.09 -9.57
CA PRO A 72 10.89 15.40 -10.07
C PRO A 72 11.27 16.88 -10.05
N LEU A 73 10.31 17.80 -9.92
CA LEU A 73 10.48 19.25 -9.92
C LEU A 73 9.36 19.90 -9.11
N ASP A 74 9.52 21.17 -8.77
CA ASP A 74 8.43 22.01 -8.26
C ASP A 74 7.27 21.99 -9.27
N ARG A 75 6.05 21.85 -8.75
CA ARG A 75 4.83 21.82 -9.57
C ARG A 75 3.78 22.72 -8.96
N ASP A 76 3.26 23.62 -9.78
CA ASP A 76 2.03 24.34 -9.52
C ASP A 76 0.91 23.67 -10.31
N GLY A 77 -0.20 23.34 -9.65
CA GLY A 77 -1.35 22.73 -10.32
C GLY A 77 -1.25 21.23 -10.51
N LEU A 78 -0.63 20.52 -9.57
CA LEU A 78 -0.65 19.06 -9.54
C LEU A 78 -2.08 18.58 -9.20
N GLU A 79 -2.61 17.67 -9.99
CA GLU A 79 -3.89 17.03 -9.71
C GLU A 79 -3.64 15.78 -8.86
N ILE A 80 -4.44 15.59 -7.82
CA ILE A 80 -4.38 14.41 -6.97
C ILE A 80 -5.67 13.62 -7.16
N TRP A 81 -5.51 12.37 -7.57
CA TRP A 81 -6.60 11.44 -7.80
C TRP A 81 -6.46 10.26 -6.86
N ALA A 82 -7.59 9.69 -6.47
CA ALA A 82 -7.61 8.56 -5.56
C ALA A 82 -8.68 7.54 -5.93
N LEU A 83 -8.49 6.33 -5.42
CA LEU A 83 -9.42 5.22 -5.55
C LEU A 83 -9.41 4.45 -4.23
N CYS A 84 -10.58 4.08 -3.71
CA CYS A 84 -10.71 3.21 -2.55
C CYS A 84 -11.76 2.12 -2.84
N SER A 85 -11.39 0.85 -2.73
CA SER A 85 -12.20 -0.31 -3.13
C SER A 85 -12.18 -1.42 -2.09
N GLY A 86 -13.14 -2.35 -2.13
CA GLY A 86 -13.14 -3.55 -1.27
C GLY A 86 -13.77 -3.37 0.11
N GLY A 87 -14.18 -2.15 0.48
CA GLY A 87 -14.83 -1.87 1.75
C GLY A 87 -15.70 -0.62 1.68
N ASN A 88 -16.75 -0.57 2.50
CA ASN A 88 -17.69 0.55 2.53
C ASN A 88 -17.36 1.54 3.65
N GLY A 89 -17.24 2.83 3.33
CA GLY A 89 -16.97 3.87 4.32
C GLY A 89 -16.24 5.07 3.73
N LYS A 90 -15.38 5.70 4.54
CA LYS A 90 -14.55 6.83 4.13
C LYS A 90 -13.15 6.68 4.70
N ALA A 91 -12.17 7.20 3.96
CA ALA A 91 -10.83 7.48 4.46
C ALA A 91 -10.60 8.99 4.46
N LEU A 92 -9.63 9.44 5.24
CA LEU A 92 -9.18 10.83 5.26
C LEU A 92 -7.77 10.91 4.69
N VAL A 93 -7.60 11.74 3.67
CA VAL A 93 -6.32 11.96 2.98
C VAL A 93 -5.76 13.31 3.37
N SER A 94 -4.47 13.36 3.69
CA SER A 94 -3.70 14.59 3.90
C SER A 94 -2.51 14.62 2.95
N LEU A 95 -2.26 15.78 2.37
CA LEU A 95 -1.26 16.02 1.33
C LEU A 95 -0.29 17.09 1.82
N ASN A 96 0.94 16.73 2.16
CA ASN A 96 1.92 17.63 2.80
C ASN A 96 1.38 18.36 4.05
N GLY A 97 0.41 17.76 4.75
CA GLY A 97 -0.25 18.36 5.91
C GLY A 97 -1.46 19.23 5.56
N GLU A 98 -1.78 19.41 4.27
CA GLU A 98 -3.05 20.00 3.83
C GLU A 98 -4.16 18.96 3.85
N GLY A 99 -5.36 19.36 4.28
CA GLY A 99 -6.52 18.49 4.44
C GLY A 99 -7.13 18.59 5.85
N PRO A 100 -7.93 17.58 6.28
CA PRO A 100 -8.18 16.31 5.59
C PRO A 100 -9.16 16.44 4.41
N PHE A 101 -8.89 15.71 3.35
CA PHE A 101 -9.81 15.49 2.22
C PHE A 101 -10.53 14.15 2.42
N GLU A 102 -11.82 14.09 2.11
CA GLU A 102 -12.57 12.83 2.17
C GLU A 102 -12.34 11.98 0.92
N LEU A 103 -12.04 10.70 1.13
CA LEU A 103 -11.99 9.67 0.09
C LEU A 103 -13.10 8.65 0.36
N SER A 104 -14.07 8.52 -0.54
CA SER A 104 -15.13 7.53 -0.39
C SER A 104 -14.62 6.14 -0.74
N CYS A 105 -14.99 5.15 0.06
CA CYS A 105 -14.68 3.74 -0.17
C CYS A 105 -15.98 2.97 -0.38
N ASP A 106 -16.03 2.18 -1.44
CA ASP A 106 -17.11 1.25 -1.72
C ASP A 106 -16.54 -0.08 -2.25
N GLU A 107 -17.39 -1.09 -2.47
CA GLU A 107 -16.93 -2.42 -2.89
C GLU A 107 -16.16 -2.39 -4.22
N ASP A 108 -16.69 -1.66 -5.21
CA ASP A 108 -16.14 -1.59 -6.56
C ASP A 108 -15.03 -0.53 -6.66
N GLY A 109 -15.06 0.47 -5.79
CA GLY A 109 -14.31 1.70 -5.82
C GLY A 109 -14.66 2.59 -7.02
N SER A 110 -14.63 3.89 -6.80
CA SER A 110 -14.73 4.91 -7.85
C SER A 110 -13.53 5.85 -7.81
N ILE A 111 -13.05 6.25 -8.98
CA ILE A 111 -11.96 7.22 -9.09
C ILE A 111 -12.51 8.59 -8.72
N GLN A 112 -11.80 9.26 -7.82
CA GLN A 112 -12.20 10.52 -7.21
C GLN A 112 -11.06 11.53 -7.36
N GLU A 113 -11.40 12.75 -7.75
CA GLU A 113 -10.49 13.88 -7.65
C GLU A 113 -10.44 14.34 -6.19
N ILE A 114 -9.24 14.35 -5.60
CA ILE A 114 -9.01 14.85 -4.24
C ILE A 114 -8.76 16.36 -4.27
N THR A 115 -7.93 16.80 -5.23
CA THR A 115 -7.70 18.21 -5.53
C THR A 115 -7.21 18.35 -6.96
N SER A 116 -7.62 19.41 -7.65
CA SER A 116 -7.21 19.73 -9.01
C SER A 116 -6.02 20.69 -9.08
N SER A 117 -5.57 21.21 -7.93
CA SER A 117 -4.50 22.20 -7.90
C SER A 117 -3.75 22.18 -6.57
N LEU A 118 -2.85 21.21 -6.43
CA LEU A 118 -1.88 21.17 -5.35
C LEU A 118 -0.58 21.84 -5.80
N VAL A 119 -0.04 22.69 -4.93
CA VAL A 119 1.30 23.26 -5.10
C VAL A 119 2.28 22.38 -4.32
N VAL A 120 3.26 21.81 -5.02
CA VAL A 120 4.33 21.03 -4.41
C VAL A 120 5.64 21.77 -4.63
N GLN A 121 6.20 22.29 -3.54
CA GLN A 121 7.52 22.90 -3.50
C GLN A 121 8.54 21.87 -2.97
N GLY A 122 9.59 21.64 -3.73
CA GLY A 122 10.57 20.57 -3.52
C GLY A 122 10.26 19.30 -4.30
N SER A 123 10.94 18.21 -3.94
CA SER A 123 10.93 16.97 -4.72
C SER A 123 10.00 15.88 -4.19
N ARG A 124 9.12 16.18 -3.22
CA ARG A 124 8.34 15.16 -2.51
C ARG A 124 6.93 15.62 -2.18
N LEU A 125 5.98 14.73 -2.44
CA LEU A 125 4.62 14.77 -1.92
C LEU A 125 4.50 13.72 -0.81
N LEU A 126 4.20 14.15 0.41
CA LEU A 126 3.83 13.29 1.53
C LEU A 126 2.32 13.08 1.50
N ILE A 127 1.92 11.81 1.58
CA ILE A 127 0.52 11.40 1.62
C ILE A 127 0.30 10.67 2.94
N SER A 128 -0.71 11.09 3.70
CA SER A 128 -1.19 10.36 4.86
C SER A 128 -2.63 9.95 4.63
N VAL A 129 -2.94 8.68 4.80
CA VAL A 129 -4.31 8.15 4.73
C VAL A 129 -4.66 7.54 6.07
N VAL A 130 -5.78 7.95 6.65
CA VAL A 130 -6.28 7.44 7.93
C VAL A 130 -7.74 7.03 7.82
N ASP A 131 -8.19 6.19 8.74
CA ASP A 131 -9.57 5.71 8.88
C ASP A 131 -10.12 4.95 7.67
N ALA A 132 -9.27 4.52 6.72
CA ALA A 132 -9.69 3.65 5.64
C ALA A 132 -10.29 2.34 6.20
N PRO A 133 -11.48 1.89 5.73
CA PRO A 133 -12.11 0.67 6.23
C PRO A 133 -11.18 -0.53 6.14
N GLU A 134 -11.22 -1.44 7.13
CA GLU A 134 -10.28 -2.58 7.25
C GLU A 134 -10.26 -3.48 6.00
N ALA A 135 -11.41 -3.69 5.36
CA ALA A 135 -11.51 -4.49 4.14
C ALA A 135 -11.08 -3.74 2.87
N ALA A 136 -10.87 -2.42 2.94
CA ALA A 136 -10.60 -1.61 1.78
C ALA A 136 -9.11 -1.64 1.40
N THR A 137 -8.83 -1.42 0.13
CA THR A 137 -7.54 -0.98 -0.39
C THR A 137 -7.71 0.39 -1.01
N TRP A 138 -6.70 1.23 -0.87
CA TRP A 138 -6.71 2.58 -1.41
C TRP A 138 -5.47 2.82 -2.26
N SER A 139 -5.60 3.73 -3.23
CA SER A 139 -4.47 4.30 -3.96
C SER A 139 -4.67 5.79 -4.15
N VAL A 140 -3.57 6.55 -4.08
CA VAL A 140 -3.51 7.98 -4.35
C VAL A 140 -2.40 8.21 -5.37
N ALA A 141 -2.72 8.93 -6.44
CA ALA A 141 -1.79 9.25 -7.52
C ALA A 141 -1.68 10.76 -7.71
N ALA A 142 -0.46 11.21 -7.97
CA ALA A 142 -0.15 12.56 -8.42
C ALA A 142 -0.09 12.56 -9.94
N SER A 143 -0.87 13.45 -10.58
CA SER A 143 -0.90 13.60 -12.02
C SER A 143 -0.93 15.06 -12.46
N GLY A 144 -0.83 15.27 -13.77
CA GLY A 144 -1.05 16.56 -14.40
C GLY A 144 -1.31 16.41 -15.88
N VAL A 145 -1.67 17.51 -16.52
CA VAL A 145 -1.80 17.57 -17.98
C VAL A 145 -0.38 17.63 -18.58
N PRO A 146 -0.06 16.83 -19.62
CA PRO A 146 1.23 16.92 -20.30
C PRO A 146 1.51 18.36 -20.74
N GLN A 147 2.64 18.93 -20.33
CA GLN A 147 3.07 20.23 -20.83
C GLN A 147 3.66 20.04 -22.22
N SER A 148 2.91 20.49 -23.24
CA SER A 148 3.30 20.47 -24.66
C SER A 148 4.43 21.44 -24.96
#